data_AF-G7ZJ48-F1
#
_entry.id   AF-G7ZJ48-F1
#
_cell.length_a   1.000
_cell.length_b   1.000
_cell.length_c   1.000
_cell.angle_alpha   90.00
_cell.angle_beta   90.00
_cell.angle_gamma   90.00
#
_symmetry.space_group_name_H-M   'P 1'
#
loop_
_entity.id
_entity.type
_entity.pdbx_description
1 polymer ?
#
loop_
_entity_poly.entity_id
_entity_poly.type
_entity_poly.pdbx_seq_one_letter_code
_entity_poly.pdbx_strand_id
1 'polypeptide(L)'
;MFWLIHFENLIWPKQIHMYLSAAFFLLASRMLAGMDEQVGSGTPPKWTKVLLMAALLSASMFSFGYGAIGWIAVLMLTITGRWPWRTVGALLAIFALNAAAYAVCYNYSTMEYHSNPLTSFGSPVKLAEFTVAYFANPVYGILRNRPAAAAVSLAGSLAALWILFQVVLLRRRSASRIELFASLLLLFAFGSALMTGLSRLKFGIETAGSPRYAIAQMPLWIGLGLIAVTALRERLRPWTPTVAVVGLIVAILFVQSQLRYARTTEKLSQDHWQGVLAVINGVADDEILLKTIYPDRQMIDLVAPKLAERHWSVYADPQPWWLGQPARDLFRVETPDRCNGSLDLVSDLGRLKGQSYVEGWAWDKNAGHPSDWVVLVDGAGIVRGLARSGLKRPDVERAISAAAGSAPGWHGYVAAPAPLAGTEAYAVLADGSSICQLTRNAPPKAGDGVH
;
A
#
# COMPACT_ATOMS: atom_id res chain seq x y z
N MET A 1 9.09 2.07 10.71
CA MET A 1 8.08 1.31 9.93
C MET A 1 7.28 2.19 8.97
N PHE A 2 7.10 3.50 9.22
CA PHE A 2 6.42 4.41 8.29
C PHE A 2 7.32 4.79 7.09
N TRP A 3 7.13 4.10 5.96
CA TRP A 3 7.78 4.40 4.69
C TRP A 3 6.85 4.08 3.54
N LEU A 4 6.56 5.06 2.67
CA LEU A 4 5.62 4.95 1.56
C LEU A 4 5.97 3.88 0.52
N ILE A 5 7.12 3.20 0.63
CA ILE A 5 7.41 1.99 -0.16
C ILE A 5 6.33 0.92 -0.01
N HIS A 6 5.58 0.90 1.10
CA HIS A 6 4.49 -0.03 1.33
C HIS A 6 3.11 0.53 0.94
N PHE A 7 3.04 1.57 0.09
CA PHE A 7 1.79 2.28 -0.22
C PHE A 7 0.63 1.35 -0.59
N GLU A 8 0.89 0.26 -1.34
CA GLU A 8 -0.11 -0.76 -1.68
C GLU A 8 -0.84 -1.30 -0.44
N ASN A 9 -0.16 -1.39 0.70
CA ASN A 9 -0.77 -1.88 1.94
C ASN A 9 -1.66 -0.85 2.65
N LEU A 10 -1.53 0.43 2.30
CA LEU A 10 -2.36 1.52 2.83
C LEU A 10 -3.60 1.73 1.96
N ILE A 11 -3.52 1.43 0.66
CA ILE A 11 -4.62 1.62 -0.29
C ILE A 11 -5.47 0.36 -0.52
N TRP A 12 -4.95 -0.84 -0.27
CA TRP A 12 -5.70 -2.08 -0.45
C TRP A 12 -6.21 -2.63 0.89
N PRO A 13 -7.54 -2.74 1.10
CA PRO A 13 -8.12 -3.17 2.38
C PRO A 13 -7.60 -4.53 2.89
N LYS A 14 -7.30 -5.46 1.99
CA LYS A 14 -6.76 -6.79 2.33
C LYS A 14 -5.44 -6.74 3.11
N GLN A 15 -4.69 -5.64 3.00
CA GLN A 15 -3.32 -5.59 3.50
C GLN A 15 -3.19 -4.98 4.91
N ILE A 16 -4.25 -4.39 5.47
CA ILE A 16 -4.25 -3.94 6.87
C ILE A 16 -3.96 -5.11 7.83
N HIS A 17 -4.43 -6.29 7.44
CA HIS A 17 -4.18 -7.57 8.10
C HIS A 17 -2.69 -7.92 8.23
N MET A 18 -1.85 -7.52 7.26
CA MET A 18 -0.39 -7.73 7.34
C MET A 18 0.22 -6.85 8.45
N TYR A 19 -0.24 -5.60 8.61
CA TYR A 19 0.23 -4.73 9.68
C TYR A 19 -0.16 -5.26 11.05
N LEU A 20 -1.41 -5.72 11.22
CA LEU A 20 -1.86 -6.35 12.45
C LEU A 20 -1.02 -7.58 12.79
N SER A 21 -0.77 -8.44 11.80
CA SER A 21 0.07 -9.63 11.97
C SER A 21 1.49 -9.26 12.43
N ALA A 22 2.13 -8.30 11.77
CA ALA A 22 3.45 -7.81 12.15
C ALA A 22 3.44 -7.16 13.55
N ALA A 23 2.45 -6.33 13.87
CA ALA A 23 2.35 -5.64 15.16
C ALA A 23 2.24 -6.63 16.33
N PHE A 24 1.36 -7.63 16.22
CA PHE A 24 1.23 -8.66 17.25
C PHE A 24 2.50 -9.50 17.38
N PHE A 25 3.16 -9.83 16.27
CA PHE A 25 4.44 -10.53 16.28
C PHE A 25 5.54 -9.72 16.98
N LEU A 26 5.63 -8.41 16.74
CA LEU A 26 6.61 -7.54 17.38
C LEU A 26 6.40 -7.50 18.91
N LEU A 27 5.15 -7.40 19.36
CA LEU A 27 4.80 -7.42 20.78
C LEU A 27 5.16 -8.76 21.42
N ALA A 28 4.80 -9.88 20.79
CA ALA A 28 5.16 -11.22 21.24
C ALA A 28 6.68 -11.40 21.31
N SER A 29 7.41 -10.92 20.30
CA SER A 29 8.87 -11.03 20.22
C SER A 29 9.57 -10.25 21.33
N ARG A 30 9.08 -9.04 21.65
CA ARG A 30 9.61 -8.24 22.77
C ARG A 30 9.39 -8.96 24.09
N MET A 31 8.21 -9.56 24.29
CA MET A 31 7.92 -10.35 25.50
C MET A 31 8.82 -11.58 25.59
N LEU A 32 8.98 -12.33 24.49
CA LEU A 32 9.82 -13.52 24.45
C LEU A 32 11.28 -13.19 24.79
N ALA A 33 11.86 -12.15 24.18
CA ALA A 33 13.23 -11.74 24.47
C ALA A 33 13.44 -11.38 25.95
N GLY A 34 12.45 -10.75 26.59
CA GLY A 34 12.51 -10.45 28.03
C GLY A 34 12.31 -11.67 28.92
N MET A 35 11.57 -12.70 28.48
CA MET A 35 11.42 -13.95 29.21
C MET A 35 12.64 -14.86 29.07
N ASP A 36 13.27 -14.92 27.88
CA ASP A 36 14.45 -15.76 27.64
C ASP A 36 15.61 -15.37 28.58
N GLU A 37 15.78 -14.08 28.83
CA GLU A 37 16.75 -13.56 29.79
C GLU A 37 16.47 -14.03 31.24
N GLN A 38 15.19 -14.06 31.65
CA GLN A 38 14.78 -14.54 32.98
C GLN A 38 15.00 -16.04 33.13
N VAL A 39 14.72 -16.81 32.07
CA VAL A 39 14.96 -18.25 32.04
C VAL A 39 16.46 -18.54 32.07
N GLY A 40 17.28 -17.77 31.35
CA GLY A 40 18.73 -17.86 31.39
C GLY A 40 19.33 -17.59 32.77
N SER A 41 18.68 -16.75 33.58
CA SER A 41 19.06 -16.51 34.99
C SER A 41 18.47 -17.53 35.98
N GLY A 42 17.92 -18.65 35.49
CA GLY A 42 17.37 -19.73 36.32
C GLY A 42 15.95 -19.49 36.86
N THR A 43 15.29 -18.39 36.47
CA THR A 43 13.92 -18.11 36.91
C THR A 43 12.92 -18.72 35.91
N PRO A 44 11.96 -19.56 36.36
CA PRO A 44 10.99 -20.16 35.45
C PRO A 44 10.07 -19.10 34.82
N PRO A 45 9.60 -19.31 33.58
CA PRO A 45 8.74 -18.34 32.90
C PRO A 45 7.36 -18.27 33.57
N LYS A 46 6.86 -17.06 33.79
CA LYS A 46 5.50 -16.85 34.34
C LYS A 46 4.45 -17.28 33.30
N TRP A 47 3.58 -18.23 33.66
CA TRP A 47 2.54 -18.75 32.78
C TRP A 47 1.62 -17.67 32.20
N THR A 48 1.29 -16.63 32.97
CA THR A 48 0.50 -15.49 32.48
C THR A 48 1.17 -14.80 31.27
N LYS A 49 2.49 -14.62 31.30
CA LYS A 49 3.25 -14.05 30.18
C LYS A 49 3.34 -15.02 29.00
N VAL A 50 3.49 -16.32 29.26
CA VAL A 50 3.50 -17.37 28.23
C VAL A 50 2.16 -17.39 27.48
N LEU A 51 1.04 -17.39 28.21
CA LEU A 51 -0.30 -17.38 27.62
C LEU A 51 -0.59 -16.09 26.86
N LEU A 52 -0.19 -14.93 27.39
CA LEU A 52 -0.33 -13.65 26.69
C LEU A 52 0.51 -13.61 25.40
N MET A 53 1.76 -14.09 25.44
CA MET A 53 2.59 -14.22 24.25
C MET A 53 1.95 -15.16 23.22
N ALA A 54 1.44 -16.32 23.67
CA ALA A 54 0.73 -17.26 22.82
C ALA A 54 -0.52 -16.63 22.17
N ALA A 55 -1.30 -15.85 22.93
CA ALA A 55 -2.46 -15.13 22.41
C ALA A 55 -2.05 -14.09 21.34
N LEU A 56 -0.95 -13.36 21.54
CA LEU A 56 -0.41 -12.44 20.54
C LEU A 56 0.04 -13.17 19.27
N LEU A 57 0.69 -14.34 19.39
CA LEU A 57 1.08 -15.15 18.23
C LEU A 57 -0.13 -15.73 17.49
N SER A 58 -1.17 -16.16 18.21
CA SER A 58 -2.46 -16.54 17.63
C SER A 58 -3.09 -15.38 16.87
N ALA A 59 -3.19 -14.21 17.49
CA ALA A 59 -3.71 -13.00 16.84
C ALA A 59 -2.88 -12.63 15.60
N SER A 60 -1.56 -12.80 15.66
CA SER A 60 -0.67 -12.57 14.51
C SER A 60 -0.98 -13.53 13.35
N MET A 61 -1.13 -14.83 13.62
CA MET A 61 -1.41 -15.87 12.63
C MET A 61 -2.81 -15.74 12.00
N PHE A 62 -3.83 -15.44 12.81
CA PHE A 62 -5.20 -15.22 12.32
C PHE A 62 -5.41 -13.85 11.71
N SER A 63 -4.53 -12.88 11.97
CA SER A 63 -4.49 -11.64 11.19
C SER A 63 -3.99 -11.90 9.78
N PHE A 64 -2.85 -12.58 9.63
CA PHE A 64 -2.27 -12.90 8.31
C PHE A 64 -1.35 -14.12 8.40
N GLY A 65 -1.26 -14.90 7.31
CA GLY A 65 -0.51 -16.16 7.28
C GLY A 65 0.97 -16.06 7.72
N TYR A 66 1.63 -14.90 7.54
CA TYR A 66 2.99 -14.67 8.04
C TYR A 66 3.13 -14.85 9.56
N GLY A 67 2.06 -14.66 10.34
CA GLY A 67 2.09 -14.88 11.78
C GLY A 67 2.38 -16.33 12.18
N ALA A 68 2.16 -17.31 11.29
CA ALA A 68 2.59 -18.69 11.51
C ALA A 68 4.11 -18.82 11.69
N ILE A 69 4.90 -17.96 11.03
CA ILE A 69 6.36 -17.91 11.24
C ILE A 69 6.71 -17.50 12.66
N GLY A 70 5.88 -16.66 13.30
CA GLY A 70 6.07 -16.27 14.67
C GLY A 70 6.10 -17.47 15.63
N TRP A 71 5.19 -18.42 15.43
CA TRP A 71 5.19 -19.68 16.19
C TRP A 71 6.45 -20.50 15.99
N ILE A 72 6.90 -20.66 14.74
CA ILE A 72 8.13 -21.39 14.41
C ILE A 72 9.34 -20.71 15.09
N ALA A 73 9.44 -19.38 15.00
CA ALA A 73 10.53 -18.62 15.61
C ALA A 73 10.56 -18.76 17.13
N VAL A 74 9.40 -18.69 17.79
CA VAL A 74 9.27 -18.89 19.24
C VAL A 74 9.68 -20.30 19.64
N LEU A 75 9.18 -21.32 18.95
CA LEU A 75 9.54 -22.71 19.25
C LEU A 75 11.05 -22.94 19.09
N MET A 76 11.65 -22.48 17.99
CA MET A 76 13.10 -22.54 17.78
C MET A 76 13.88 -21.90 18.94
N LEU A 77 13.48 -20.71 19.39
CA LEU A 77 14.15 -20.06 20.52
C LEU A 77 13.93 -20.79 21.84
N THR A 78 12.71 -21.20 22.17
CA THR A 78 12.45 -21.87 23.46
C THR A 78 13.15 -23.23 23.55
N ILE A 79 13.23 -23.99 22.45
CA ILE A 79 13.94 -25.27 22.39
C ILE A 79 15.44 -25.05 22.55
N THR A 80 16.03 -24.16 21.74
CA THR A 80 17.47 -23.86 21.82
C THR A 80 17.86 -23.19 23.14
N GLY A 81 16.94 -22.44 23.74
CA GLY A 81 17.10 -21.76 25.04
C GLY A 81 16.85 -22.68 26.22
N ARG A 82 16.60 -23.97 25.98
CA ARG A 82 16.39 -25.00 27.01
C ARG A 82 15.30 -24.61 28.02
N TRP A 83 14.23 -24.01 27.53
CA TRP A 83 13.07 -23.71 28.36
C TRP A 83 12.46 -25.00 28.95
N PRO A 84 11.73 -24.92 30.07
CA PRO A 84 11.08 -26.08 30.65
C PRO A 84 10.19 -26.79 29.63
N TRP A 85 10.33 -28.11 29.52
CA TRP A 85 9.63 -28.92 28.51
C TRP A 85 8.10 -28.76 28.57
N ARG A 86 7.54 -28.50 29.77
CA ARG A 86 6.10 -28.23 29.95
C ARG A 86 5.67 -26.96 29.21
N THR A 87 6.51 -25.92 29.24
CA THR A 87 6.24 -24.66 28.53
C THR A 87 6.38 -24.85 27.03
N VAL A 88 7.43 -25.54 26.58
CA VAL A 88 7.63 -25.85 25.15
C VAL A 88 6.48 -26.71 24.61
N GLY A 89 6.09 -27.76 25.35
CA GLY A 89 4.98 -28.64 25.01
C GLY A 89 3.64 -27.89 24.95
N ALA A 90 3.38 -26.98 25.89
CA ALA A 90 2.19 -26.13 25.86
C ALA A 90 2.17 -25.20 24.63
N LEU A 91 3.29 -24.55 24.31
CA LEU A 91 3.40 -23.70 23.11
C LEU A 91 3.20 -24.51 21.83
N LEU A 92 3.75 -25.73 21.75
CA LEU A 92 3.55 -26.64 20.62
C LEU A 92 2.09 -27.07 20.49
N ALA A 93 1.43 -27.41 21.61
CA ALA A 93 0.02 -27.79 21.62
C ALA A 93 -0.88 -26.63 21.17
N ILE A 94 -0.62 -25.41 21.65
CA ILE A 94 -1.35 -24.22 21.21
C ILE A 94 -1.09 -23.97 19.73
N PHE A 95 0.15 -24.05 19.25
CA PHE A 95 0.44 -23.90 17.83
C PHE A 95 -0.29 -24.93 16.97
N ALA A 96 -0.28 -26.21 17.36
CA ALA A 96 -1.00 -27.27 16.66
C ALA A 96 -2.51 -27.01 16.62
N LEU A 97 -3.10 -26.54 17.72
CA LEU A 97 -4.50 -26.15 17.77
C LEU A 97 -4.81 -24.98 16.83
N ASN A 98 -3.97 -23.94 16.80
CA ASN A 98 -4.12 -22.81 15.87
C ASN A 98 -4.01 -23.29 14.41
N ALA A 99 -3.05 -24.16 14.10
CA ALA A 99 -2.88 -24.72 12.76
C ALA A 99 -4.09 -25.57 12.34
N ALA A 100 -4.62 -26.40 13.24
CA ALA A 100 -5.82 -27.19 12.99
C ALA A 100 -7.05 -26.31 12.77
N ALA A 101 -7.26 -25.31 13.64
CA ALA A 101 -8.34 -24.34 13.49
C ALA A 101 -8.22 -23.55 12.18
N TYR A 102 -7.01 -23.13 11.83
CA TYR A 102 -6.74 -22.47 10.55
C TYR A 102 -7.09 -23.41 9.39
N ALA A 103 -6.65 -24.66 9.40
CA ALA A 103 -6.93 -25.62 8.33
C ALA A 103 -8.44 -25.95 8.19
N VAL A 104 -9.17 -26.06 9.30
CA VAL A 104 -10.61 -26.35 9.29
C VAL A 104 -11.43 -25.16 8.79
N CYS A 105 -11.11 -23.95 9.26
CA CYS A 105 -11.83 -22.74 8.85
C CYS A 105 -11.46 -22.28 7.43
N TYR A 106 -10.25 -22.57 6.98
CA TYR A 106 -9.78 -22.21 5.65
C TYR A 106 -10.29 -23.25 4.65
N ASN A 107 -11.52 -23.10 4.19
CA ASN A 107 -12.14 -23.95 3.17
C ASN A 107 -11.33 -23.88 1.86
N TYR A 108 -10.35 -24.79 1.73
CA TYR A 108 -9.37 -24.82 0.67
C TYR A 108 -10.02 -25.40 -0.59
N SER A 109 -10.88 -24.64 -1.26
CA SER A 109 -10.97 -24.82 -2.70
C SER A 109 -9.61 -24.38 -3.24
N THR A 110 -8.87 -25.29 -3.86
CA THR A 110 -7.68 -24.97 -4.66
C THR A 110 -8.12 -24.00 -5.74
N MET A 111 -8.11 -22.69 -5.44
CA MET A 111 -8.31 -21.69 -6.48
C MET A 111 -7.23 -21.94 -7.52
N GLU A 112 -7.61 -22.10 -8.79
CA GLU A 112 -6.74 -22.47 -9.91
C GLU A 112 -5.44 -21.64 -10.00
N TYR A 113 -5.45 -20.46 -9.37
CA TYR A 113 -4.35 -19.51 -9.35
C TYR A 113 -3.26 -19.76 -8.28
N HIS A 114 -3.39 -20.71 -7.35
CA HIS A 114 -2.33 -21.00 -6.36
C HIS A 114 -1.29 -22.03 -6.87
N SER A 115 -0.01 -21.90 -6.47
CA SER A 115 0.99 -22.95 -6.73
C SER A 115 0.88 -24.04 -5.68
N ASN A 116 1.19 -25.28 -6.05
CA ASN A 116 1.54 -26.29 -5.06
C ASN A 116 2.90 -25.90 -4.44
N PRO A 117 2.99 -25.56 -3.14
CA PRO A 117 4.24 -25.12 -2.52
C PRO A 117 5.37 -26.16 -2.64
N LEU A 118 5.01 -27.44 -2.77
CA LEU A 118 5.95 -28.55 -2.90
C LEU A 118 6.77 -28.50 -4.21
N THR A 119 6.23 -27.90 -5.28
CA THR A 119 6.97 -27.79 -6.55
C THR A 119 8.11 -26.78 -6.44
N SER A 120 7.93 -25.71 -5.65
CA SER A 120 8.95 -24.68 -5.40
C SER A 120 10.16 -25.21 -4.60
N PHE A 121 9.98 -26.26 -3.78
CA PHE A 121 11.10 -26.91 -3.08
C PHE A 121 12.08 -27.59 -4.04
N GLY A 122 11.65 -27.94 -5.26
CA GLY A 122 12.52 -28.52 -6.29
C GLY A 122 13.53 -27.53 -6.90
N SER A 123 13.56 -26.26 -6.49
CA SER A 123 14.46 -25.24 -7.03
C SER A 123 15.07 -24.34 -5.94
N PRO A 124 15.92 -24.88 -5.05
CA PRO A 124 16.47 -24.14 -3.90
C PRO A 124 17.27 -22.88 -4.30
N VAL A 125 17.99 -22.93 -5.43
CA VAL A 125 18.74 -21.77 -5.95
C VAL A 125 17.78 -20.63 -6.33
N LYS A 126 16.70 -20.94 -7.05
CA LYS A 126 15.69 -19.94 -7.42
C LYS A 126 14.97 -19.36 -6.21
N LEU A 127 14.76 -20.17 -5.16
CA LEU A 127 14.18 -19.69 -3.91
C LEU A 127 15.15 -18.76 -3.16
N ALA A 128 16.46 -19.04 -3.21
CA ALA A 128 17.49 -18.14 -2.68
C ALA A 128 17.56 -16.83 -3.47
N GLU A 129 17.55 -16.89 -4.80
CA GLU A 129 17.47 -15.72 -5.69
C GLU A 129 16.23 -14.87 -5.41
N PHE A 130 15.06 -15.51 -5.27
CA PHE A 130 13.82 -14.86 -4.89
C PHE A 130 13.97 -14.16 -3.53
N THR A 131 14.57 -14.82 -2.54
CA THR A 131 14.78 -14.26 -1.20
C THR A 131 15.69 -13.02 -1.25
N VAL A 132 16.77 -13.07 -2.02
CA VAL A 132 17.66 -11.91 -2.23
C VAL A 132 16.92 -10.78 -2.94
N ALA A 133 16.14 -11.07 -3.99
CA ALA A 133 15.33 -10.08 -4.69
C ALA A 133 14.27 -9.46 -3.78
N TYR A 134 13.66 -10.27 -2.90
CA TYR A 134 12.66 -9.85 -1.92
C TYR A 134 13.23 -8.78 -0.99
N PHE A 135 14.41 -9.01 -0.42
CA PHE A 135 15.03 -8.03 0.49
C PHE A 135 15.74 -6.88 -0.22
N ALA A 136 16.00 -6.99 -1.53
CA ALA A 136 16.61 -5.93 -2.32
C ALA A 136 15.67 -4.75 -2.56
N ASN A 137 14.35 -4.94 -2.49
CA ASN A 137 13.37 -3.90 -2.83
C ASN A 137 13.50 -2.62 -1.96
N PRO A 138 13.60 -2.71 -0.61
CA PRO A 138 13.98 -1.57 0.21
C PRO A 138 15.26 -0.86 -0.27
N VAL A 139 16.33 -1.62 -0.50
CA VAL A 139 17.61 -1.02 -0.90
C VAL A 139 17.50 -0.35 -2.27
N TYR A 140 16.80 -0.96 -3.23
CA TYR A 140 16.51 -0.37 -4.52
C TYR A 140 15.65 0.89 -4.39
N GLY A 141 14.68 0.87 -3.47
CA GLY A 141 13.87 2.01 -3.09
C GLY A 141 14.69 3.21 -2.62
N ILE A 142 15.95 3.03 -2.21
CA ILE A 142 16.88 4.09 -1.80
C ILE A 142 17.89 4.37 -2.93
N LEU A 143 18.63 3.36 -3.37
CA LEU A 143 19.79 3.48 -4.27
C LEU A 143 19.43 3.63 -5.75
N ARG A 144 18.23 3.19 -6.18
CA ARG A 144 17.80 3.12 -7.59
C ARG A 144 18.73 2.34 -8.52
N ASN A 145 19.60 1.50 -7.99
CA ASN A 145 20.53 0.67 -8.73
C ASN A 145 20.25 -0.79 -8.39
N ARG A 146 19.69 -1.55 -9.35
CA ARG A 146 19.27 -2.94 -9.13
C ARG A 146 20.46 -3.86 -8.78
N PRO A 147 21.58 -3.85 -9.52
CA PRO A 147 22.77 -4.62 -9.13
C PRO A 147 23.28 -4.30 -7.72
N ALA A 148 23.40 -3.01 -7.37
CA ALA A 148 23.86 -2.60 -6.04
C ALA A 148 22.87 -3.05 -4.95
N ALA A 149 21.57 -2.91 -5.18
CA ALA A 149 20.54 -3.36 -4.25
C ALA A 149 20.57 -4.88 -4.05
N ALA A 150 20.77 -5.66 -5.11
CA ALA A 150 20.93 -7.11 -5.03
C ALA A 150 22.20 -7.50 -4.26
N ALA A 151 23.33 -6.83 -4.50
CA ALA A 151 24.58 -7.10 -3.79
C ALA A 151 24.47 -6.78 -2.29
N VAL A 152 23.89 -5.63 -1.93
CA VAL A 152 23.64 -5.26 -0.52
C VAL A 152 22.66 -6.23 0.13
N SER A 153 21.61 -6.64 -0.58
CA SER A 153 20.64 -7.63 -0.11
C SER A 153 21.27 -9.00 0.14
N LEU A 154 22.14 -9.46 -0.76
CA LEU A 154 22.89 -10.71 -0.61
C LEU A 154 23.79 -10.63 0.63
N ALA A 155 24.59 -9.56 0.75
CA ALA A 155 25.47 -9.35 1.90
C ALA A 155 24.69 -9.28 3.23
N GLY A 156 23.56 -8.56 3.25
CA GLY A 156 22.66 -8.47 4.40
C GLY A 156 22.05 -9.82 4.77
N SER A 157 21.61 -10.59 3.77
CA SER A 157 21.06 -11.93 3.96
C SER A 157 22.09 -12.89 4.55
N LEU A 158 23.32 -12.91 4.00
CA LEU A 158 24.41 -13.74 4.51
C LEU A 158 24.80 -13.35 5.95
N ALA A 159 24.89 -12.05 6.24
CA ALA A 159 25.16 -11.55 7.59
C ALA A 159 24.05 -11.97 8.58
N ALA A 160 22.77 -11.84 8.17
CA ALA A 160 21.63 -12.22 8.98
C ALA A 160 21.61 -13.73 9.28
N LEU A 161 21.84 -14.58 8.26
CA LEU A 161 21.93 -16.03 8.44
C LEU A 161 23.07 -16.41 9.37
N TRP A 162 24.24 -15.77 9.23
CA TRP A 162 25.37 -15.99 10.13
C TRP A 162 25.02 -15.62 11.58
N ILE A 163 24.37 -14.48 11.79
CA ILE A 163 23.96 -14.06 13.14
C ILE A 163 22.94 -15.03 13.73
N LEU A 164 21.93 -15.44 12.95
CA LEU A 164 20.95 -16.44 13.38
C LEU A 164 21.61 -17.75 13.76
N PHE A 165 22.57 -18.21 12.96
CA PHE A 165 23.35 -19.40 13.27
C PHE A 165 24.12 -19.26 14.59
N GLN A 166 24.78 -18.12 14.85
CA GLN A 166 25.53 -17.89 16.09
C GLN A 166 24.65 -17.72 17.33
N VAL A 167 23.57 -16.93 17.22
CA VAL A 167 22.72 -16.52 18.34
C VAL A 167 21.65 -17.56 18.66
N VAL A 168 20.93 -18.04 17.65
CA VAL A 168 19.78 -18.94 17.84
C VAL A 168 20.24 -20.39 17.91
N LEU A 169 21.03 -20.85 16.92
CA LEU A 169 21.36 -22.27 16.78
C LEU A 169 22.53 -22.69 17.67
N LEU A 170 23.64 -21.96 17.62
CA LEU A 170 24.85 -22.32 18.36
C LEU A 170 24.85 -21.84 19.81
N ARG A 171 24.01 -20.86 20.16
CA ARG A 171 23.96 -20.21 21.49
C ARG A 171 25.36 -19.81 22.01
N ARG A 172 26.30 -19.50 21.09
CA ARG A 172 27.72 -19.25 21.41
C ARG A 172 27.98 -17.92 22.11
N ARG A 173 26.98 -17.04 22.15
CA ARG A 173 27.06 -15.72 22.78
C ARG A 173 25.92 -15.58 23.79
N SER A 174 26.22 -14.94 24.92
CA SER A 174 25.21 -14.39 25.83
C SER A 174 24.51 -13.22 25.12
N ALA A 175 23.59 -13.55 24.22
CA ALA A 175 22.87 -12.57 23.43
C ALA A 175 22.06 -11.67 24.35
N SER A 176 22.22 -10.36 24.18
CA SER A 176 21.42 -9.36 24.87
C SER A 176 19.96 -9.45 24.44
N ARG A 177 19.06 -8.88 25.25
CA ARG A 177 17.63 -8.78 24.93
C ARG A 177 17.37 -8.15 23.55
N ILE A 178 18.16 -7.15 23.16
CA ILE A 178 18.03 -6.48 21.87
C ILE A 178 18.45 -7.41 20.73
N GLU A 179 19.54 -8.17 20.88
CA GLU A 179 20.00 -9.13 19.87
C GLU A 179 19.03 -10.29 19.68
N LEU A 180 18.40 -10.78 20.77
CA LEU A 180 17.34 -11.79 20.68
C LEU A 180 16.10 -11.24 19.97
N PHE A 181 15.66 -10.03 20.34
CA PHE A 181 14.56 -9.38 19.66
C PHE A 181 14.85 -9.16 18.17
N ALA A 182 16.05 -8.66 17.83
CA ALA A 182 16.49 -8.50 16.46
C ALA A 182 16.53 -9.84 15.70
N SER A 183 17.02 -10.91 16.32
CA SER A 183 17.04 -12.26 15.73
C SER A 183 15.65 -12.78 15.41
N LEU A 184 14.64 -12.48 16.26
CA LEU A 184 13.24 -12.78 15.96
C LEU A 184 12.74 -12.03 14.73
N LEU A 185 13.12 -10.76 14.56
CA LEU A 185 12.80 -10.00 13.34
C LEU A 185 13.43 -10.63 12.09
N LEU A 186 14.68 -11.10 12.19
CA LEU A 186 15.36 -11.80 11.11
C LEU A 186 14.65 -13.11 10.74
N LEU A 187 14.27 -13.93 11.74
CA LEU A 187 13.52 -15.17 11.53
C LEU A 187 12.16 -14.89 10.86
N PHE A 188 11.45 -13.87 11.32
CA PHE A 188 10.18 -13.46 10.72
C PHE A 188 10.34 -13.00 9.28
N ALA A 189 11.35 -12.18 8.99
CA ALA A 189 11.67 -11.74 7.63
C ALA A 189 11.96 -12.92 6.71
N PHE A 190 12.87 -13.82 7.10
CA PHE A 190 13.21 -15.00 6.28
C PHE A 190 12.01 -15.93 6.11
N GLY A 191 11.28 -16.23 7.17
CA GLY A 191 10.09 -17.08 7.06
C GLY A 191 9.03 -16.46 6.15
N SER A 192 8.81 -15.15 6.23
CA SER A 192 7.88 -14.44 5.33
C SER A 192 8.35 -14.44 3.88
N ALA A 193 9.66 -14.24 3.65
CA ALA A 193 10.26 -14.32 2.32
C ALA A 193 10.12 -15.74 1.72
N LEU A 194 10.39 -16.78 2.51
CA LEU A 194 10.23 -18.17 2.09
C LEU A 194 8.78 -18.53 1.81
N MET A 195 7.84 -18.17 2.69
CA MET A 195 6.40 -18.38 2.45
C MET A 195 5.94 -17.69 1.17
N THR A 196 6.44 -16.47 0.93
CA THR A 196 6.11 -15.72 -0.29
C THR A 196 6.73 -16.38 -1.52
N GLY A 197 8.00 -16.76 -1.47
CA GLY A 197 8.69 -17.46 -2.56
C GLY A 197 8.02 -18.78 -2.90
N LEU A 198 7.72 -19.63 -1.92
CA LEU A 198 7.05 -20.92 -2.14
C LEU A 198 5.69 -20.78 -2.86
N SER A 199 4.97 -19.69 -2.57
CA SER A 199 3.65 -19.41 -3.16
C SER A 199 3.67 -18.58 -4.45
N ARG A 200 4.78 -17.87 -4.74
CA ARG A 200 4.85 -16.89 -5.84
C ARG A 200 5.94 -17.13 -6.86
N LEU A 201 6.89 -18.02 -6.62
CA LEU A 201 8.01 -18.26 -7.53
C LEU A 201 7.57 -18.65 -8.95
N LYS A 202 6.43 -19.36 -9.10
CA LYS A 202 5.87 -19.71 -10.43
C LYS A 202 5.51 -18.49 -11.30
N PHE A 203 5.33 -17.32 -10.70
CA PHE A 203 5.00 -16.08 -11.38
C PHE A 203 6.22 -15.22 -11.69
N GLY A 204 7.43 -15.72 -11.44
CA GLY A 204 8.67 -15.00 -11.69
C GLY A 204 9.25 -14.28 -10.46
N ILE A 205 10.56 -14.02 -10.52
CA ILE A 205 11.35 -13.40 -9.45
C ILE A 205 11.00 -11.93 -9.27
N GLU A 206 10.55 -11.27 -10.34
CA GLU A 206 10.10 -9.88 -10.34
C GLU A 206 9.00 -9.60 -9.32
N THR A 207 8.17 -10.61 -9.01
CA THR A 207 7.10 -10.48 -8.02
C THR A 207 7.62 -10.30 -6.59
N ALA A 208 8.87 -10.70 -6.30
CA ALA A 208 9.48 -10.56 -4.98
C ALA A 208 9.59 -9.10 -4.55
N GLY A 209 9.78 -8.19 -5.50
CA GLY A 209 9.95 -6.75 -5.26
C GLY A 209 8.65 -5.96 -5.13
N SER A 210 7.48 -6.61 -5.09
CA SER A 210 6.20 -5.90 -5.03
C SER A 210 6.07 -5.07 -3.73
N PRO A 211 5.63 -3.79 -3.81
CA PRO A 211 5.46 -2.88 -2.68
C PRO A 211 4.67 -3.46 -1.50
N ARG A 212 3.64 -4.28 -1.76
CA ARG A 212 2.86 -4.96 -0.70
C ARG A 212 3.69 -5.81 0.26
N TYR A 213 4.85 -6.31 -0.16
CA TYR A 213 5.71 -7.12 0.68
C TYR A 213 6.65 -6.32 1.58
N ALA A 214 6.75 -5.00 1.38
CA ALA A 214 7.72 -4.18 2.10
C ALA A 214 7.57 -4.26 3.63
N ILE A 215 6.36 -4.42 4.16
CA ILE A 215 6.14 -4.58 5.60
C ILE A 215 6.86 -5.80 6.19
N ALA A 216 7.01 -6.88 5.43
CA ALA A 216 7.70 -8.10 5.82
C ALA A 216 9.18 -8.14 5.37
N GLN A 217 9.58 -7.27 4.44
CA GLN A 217 10.98 -7.06 4.04
C GLN A 217 11.76 -6.22 5.07
N MET A 218 11.12 -5.21 5.66
CA MET A 218 11.77 -4.27 6.58
C MET A 218 12.32 -4.87 7.89
N PRO A 219 11.70 -5.90 8.52
CA PRO A 219 12.22 -6.55 9.71
C PRO A 219 13.67 -7.05 9.57
N LEU A 220 14.10 -7.49 8.36
CA LEU A 220 15.49 -7.86 8.09
C LEU A 220 16.44 -6.69 8.39
N TRP A 221 16.18 -5.55 7.72
CA TRP A 221 17.03 -4.37 7.79
C TRP A 221 17.00 -3.72 9.18
N ILE A 222 15.83 -3.71 9.84
CA ILE A 222 15.70 -3.24 11.21
C ILE A 222 16.49 -4.15 12.17
N GLY A 223 16.37 -5.47 12.04
CA GLY A 223 17.10 -6.43 12.87
C GLY A 223 18.61 -6.28 12.73
N LEU A 224 19.12 -6.23 11.49
CA LEU A 224 20.54 -5.99 11.21
C LEU A 224 21.03 -4.66 11.78
N GLY A 225 20.24 -3.59 11.63
CA GLY A 225 20.56 -2.27 12.20
C GLY A 225 20.65 -2.29 13.73
N LEU A 226 19.70 -2.95 14.40
CA LEU A 226 19.72 -3.10 15.86
C LEU A 226 20.98 -3.85 16.33
N ILE A 227 21.32 -4.96 15.67
CA ILE A 227 22.52 -5.74 16.01
C ILE A 227 23.80 -4.95 15.73
N ALA A 228 23.86 -4.21 14.62
CA ALA A 228 25.02 -3.37 14.30
C ALA A 228 25.22 -2.28 15.37
N VAL A 229 24.15 -1.61 15.79
CA VAL A 229 24.19 -0.58 16.85
C VAL A 229 24.66 -1.18 18.18
N THR A 230 24.16 -2.36 18.57
CA THR A 230 24.59 -2.99 19.83
C THR A 230 26.02 -3.50 19.77
N ALA A 231 26.41 -4.16 18.69
CA ALA A 231 27.73 -4.78 18.55
C ALA A 231 28.86 -3.78 18.36
N LEU A 232 28.57 -2.61 17.76
CA LEU A 232 29.59 -1.63 17.40
C LEU A 232 29.57 -0.38 18.29
N ARG A 233 28.67 -0.29 19.29
CA ARG A 233 28.48 0.91 20.13
C ARG A 233 29.79 1.50 20.65
N GLU A 234 30.60 0.70 21.32
CA GLU A 234 31.87 1.17 21.93
C GLU A 234 32.94 1.47 20.87
N ARG A 235 32.96 0.70 19.76
CA ARG A 235 33.90 0.90 18.66
C ARG A 235 33.60 2.14 17.81
N LEU A 236 32.31 2.50 17.71
CA LEU A 236 31.83 3.66 16.97
C LEU A 236 31.89 4.95 17.76
N ARG A 237 32.08 4.88 19.09
CA ARG A 237 32.17 6.05 19.98
C ARG A 237 33.20 7.10 19.54
N PRO A 238 34.45 6.77 19.13
CA PRO A 238 35.37 7.78 18.60
C PRO A 238 34.94 8.32 17.22
N TRP A 239 34.16 7.55 16.46
CA TRP A 239 33.64 7.91 15.13
C TRP A 239 32.25 8.54 15.17
N THR A 240 31.75 8.93 16.34
CA THR A 240 30.41 9.53 16.52
C THR A 240 30.08 10.60 15.47
N PRO A 241 30.95 11.58 15.14
CA PRO A 241 30.63 12.56 14.10
C PRO A 241 30.49 11.92 12.71
N THR A 242 31.33 10.95 12.36
CA THR A 242 31.23 10.23 11.07
C THR A 242 29.94 9.41 11.01
N VAL A 243 29.59 8.71 12.08
CA VAL A 243 28.34 7.95 12.20
C VAL A 243 27.13 8.89 12.09
N ALA A 244 27.20 10.08 12.70
CA ALA A 244 26.14 11.08 12.58
C ALA A 244 26.00 11.59 11.14
N VAL A 245 27.11 11.86 10.45
CA VAL A 245 27.11 12.27 9.02
C VAL A 245 26.53 11.16 8.14
N VAL A 246 26.98 9.90 8.30
CA VAL A 246 26.42 8.76 7.57
C VAL A 246 24.94 8.58 7.87
N GLY A 247 24.53 8.71 9.14
CA GLY A 247 23.13 8.68 9.54
C GLY A 247 22.30 9.79 8.89
N LEU A 248 22.85 11.00 8.79
CA LEU A 248 22.22 12.13 8.10
C LEU A 248 22.10 11.86 6.59
N ILE A 249 23.14 11.34 5.94
CA ILE A 249 23.09 10.94 4.52
C ILE A 249 22.00 9.90 4.30
N VAL A 250 21.95 8.86 5.14
CA VAL A 250 20.90 7.84 5.08
C VAL A 250 19.51 8.46 5.28
N ALA A 251 19.35 9.37 6.25
CA ALA A 251 18.09 10.07 6.48
C ALA A 251 17.66 10.91 5.27
N ILE A 252 18.58 11.64 4.63
CA ILE A 252 18.32 12.40 3.39
C ILE A 252 17.85 11.47 2.27
N LEU A 253 18.52 10.32 2.09
CA LEU A 253 18.13 9.34 1.08
C LEU A 253 16.74 8.74 1.37
N PHE A 254 16.39 8.53 2.64
CA PHE A 254 15.04 8.13 3.04
C PHE A 254 14.01 9.21 2.69
N VAL A 255 14.28 10.49 2.97
CA VAL A 255 13.38 11.61 2.62
C VAL A 255 13.17 11.68 1.10
N GLN A 256 14.24 11.57 0.31
CA GLN A 256 14.13 11.51 -1.16
C GLN A 256 13.31 10.31 -1.63
N SER A 257 13.47 9.15 -1.00
CA SER A 257 12.66 7.97 -1.28
C SER A 257 11.18 8.20 -0.96
N GLN A 258 10.88 8.78 0.18
CA GLN A 258 9.51 9.11 0.61
C GLN A 258 8.83 10.04 -0.39
N LEU A 259 9.48 11.16 -0.76
CA LEU A 259 8.94 12.12 -1.73
C LEU A 259 8.66 11.49 -3.08
N ARG A 260 9.52 10.57 -3.53
CA ARG A 260 9.31 9.83 -4.78
C ARG A 260 8.09 8.93 -4.69
N TYR A 261 7.99 8.10 -3.66
CA TYR A 261 6.83 7.23 -3.49
C TYR A 261 5.55 8.04 -3.33
N ALA A 262 5.58 9.18 -2.62
CA ALA A 262 4.45 10.09 -2.53
C ALA A 262 3.97 10.55 -3.92
N ARG A 263 4.87 11.01 -4.79
CA ARG A 263 4.53 11.41 -6.17
C ARG A 263 4.01 10.24 -7.02
N THR A 264 4.60 9.05 -6.87
CA THR A 264 4.14 7.85 -7.57
C THR A 264 2.74 7.44 -7.13
N THR A 265 2.49 7.43 -5.82
CA THR A 265 1.17 7.11 -5.24
C THR A 265 0.13 8.15 -5.60
N GLU A 266 0.50 9.44 -5.62
CA GLU A 266 -0.37 10.52 -6.09
C GLU A 266 -0.82 10.28 -7.54
N LYS A 267 0.12 10.00 -8.45
CA LYS A 267 -0.21 9.66 -9.84
C LYS A 267 -1.08 8.42 -9.96
N LEU A 268 -0.75 7.35 -9.23
CA LEU A 268 -1.55 6.12 -9.22
C LEU A 268 -2.97 6.37 -8.70
N SER A 269 -3.12 7.24 -7.69
CA SER A 269 -4.42 7.62 -7.16
C SER A 269 -5.23 8.43 -8.18
N GLN A 270 -4.59 9.32 -8.93
CA GLN A 270 -5.24 10.08 -10.01
C GLN A 270 -5.71 9.15 -11.13
N ASP A 271 -4.82 8.27 -11.62
CA ASP A 271 -5.15 7.25 -12.63
C ASP A 271 -6.31 6.33 -12.15
N HIS A 272 -6.30 5.95 -10.87
CA HIS A 272 -7.37 5.14 -10.29
C HIS A 272 -8.71 5.90 -10.24
N TRP A 273 -8.71 7.16 -9.82
CA TRP A 273 -9.93 7.98 -9.83
C TRP A 273 -10.48 8.23 -11.23
N GLN A 274 -9.62 8.33 -12.25
CA GLN A 274 -10.08 8.38 -13.64
C GLN A 274 -10.84 7.11 -14.02
N GLY A 275 -10.32 5.93 -13.66
CA GLY A 275 -11.02 4.67 -13.87
C GLY A 275 -12.35 4.59 -13.10
N VAL A 276 -12.38 5.06 -11.85
CA VAL A 276 -13.59 5.13 -11.05
C VAL A 276 -14.64 6.04 -11.70
N LEU A 277 -14.22 7.20 -12.21
CA LEU A 277 -15.10 8.12 -12.94
C LEU A 277 -15.62 7.49 -14.23
N ALA A 278 -14.81 6.72 -14.97
CA ALA A 278 -15.29 5.99 -16.14
C ALA A 278 -16.40 4.98 -15.76
N VAL A 279 -16.22 4.24 -14.66
CA VAL A 279 -17.24 3.30 -14.13
C VAL A 279 -18.51 4.03 -13.72
N ILE A 280 -18.40 5.07 -12.90
CA ILE A 280 -19.55 5.82 -12.38
C ILE A 280 -20.35 6.47 -13.51
N ASN A 281 -19.65 7.08 -14.47
CA ASN A 281 -20.28 7.74 -15.62
C ASN A 281 -20.76 6.75 -16.70
N GLY A 282 -20.55 5.43 -16.55
CA GLY A 282 -20.94 4.45 -17.56
C GLY A 282 -20.18 4.59 -18.89
N VAL A 283 -18.92 5.03 -18.84
CA VAL A 283 -18.06 5.19 -20.02
C VAL A 283 -17.16 3.97 -20.22
N ALA A 284 -17.13 3.47 -21.46
CA ALA A 284 -16.36 2.29 -21.85
C ALA A 284 -14.92 2.68 -22.24
N ASP A 285 -14.19 3.23 -21.27
CA ASP A 285 -12.76 3.56 -21.40
C ASP A 285 -11.91 2.32 -21.07
N ASP A 286 -11.85 1.34 -21.96
CA ASP A 286 -11.18 0.07 -21.68
C ASP A 286 -9.68 0.24 -21.36
N GLU A 287 -9.02 1.27 -21.93
CA GLU A 287 -7.62 1.56 -21.67
C GLU A 287 -7.38 1.92 -20.20
N ILE A 288 -8.19 2.82 -19.61
CA ILE A 288 -8.04 3.17 -18.20
C ILE A 288 -8.62 2.08 -17.29
N LEU A 289 -9.76 1.49 -17.65
CA LEU A 289 -10.47 0.51 -16.82
C LEU A 289 -9.62 -0.74 -16.57
N LEU A 290 -9.03 -1.30 -17.63
CA LEU A 290 -8.21 -2.51 -17.54
C LEU A 290 -6.88 -2.24 -16.82
N LYS A 291 -6.38 -1.01 -16.88
CA LYS A 291 -5.14 -0.58 -16.24
C LYS A 291 -5.32 -0.29 -14.75
N THR A 292 -6.42 0.34 -14.34
CA THR A 292 -6.53 0.98 -13.01
C THR A 292 -7.62 0.39 -12.12
N ILE A 293 -8.60 -0.31 -12.68
CA ILE A 293 -9.70 -0.95 -11.92
C ILE A 293 -9.48 -2.45 -11.84
N TYR A 294 -9.55 -3.15 -12.97
CA TYR A 294 -9.37 -4.60 -13.00
C TYR A 294 -9.05 -5.09 -14.42
N PRO A 295 -8.10 -6.02 -14.63
CA PRO A 295 -7.63 -6.44 -15.96
C PRO A 295 -8.61 -7.35 -16.72
N ASP A 296 -9.89 -7.35 -16.36
CA ASP A 296 -10.95 -8.12 -17.01
C ASP A 296 -12.21 -7.25 -17.10
N ARG A 297 -12.59 -6.90 -18.34
CA ARG A 297 -13.73 -6.02 -18.61
C ARG A 297 -15.06 -6.64 -18.17
N GLN A 298 -15.22 -7.95 -18.36
CA GLN A 298 -16.47 -8.66 -18.04
C GLN A 298 -16.71 -8.66 -16.53
N MET A 299 -15.63 -8.80 -15.74
CA MET A 299 -15.73 -8.71 -14.29
C MET A 299 -16.13 -7.32 -13.82
N ILE A 300 -15.64 -6.25 -14.47
CA ILE A 300 -16.08 -4.87 -14.15
C ILE A 300 -17.57 -4.71 -14.45
N ASP A 301 -18.03 -5.13 -15.63
CA ASP A 301 -19.45 -5.04 -16.02
C ASP A 301 -20.36 -5.88 -15.12
N LEU A 302 -19.87 -7.00 -14.60
CA LEU A 302 -20.63 -7.86 -13.69
C LEU A 302 -20.69 -7.31 -12.26
N VAL A 303 -19.60 -6.70 -11.77
CA VAL A 303 -19.44 -6.33 -10.36
C VAL A 303 -19.93 -4.91 -10.08
N ALA A 304 -19.64 -3.94 -10.95
CA ALA A 304 -19.97 -2.54 -10.70
C ALA A 304 -21.48 -2.31 -10.45
N PRO A 305 -22.42 -2.85 -11.26
CA PRO A 305 -23.85 -2.73 -11.00
C PRO A 305 -24.27 -3.34 -9.66
N LYS A 306 -23.69 -4.49 -9.30
CA LYS A 306 -23.95 -5.18 -8.03
C LYS A 306 -23.47 -4.40 -6.80
N LEU A 307 -22.44 -3.57 -6.96
CA LEU A 307 -21.98 -2.65 -5.90
C LEU A 307 -22.91 -1.44 -5.81
N ALA A 308 -23.35 -0.91 -6.96
CA ALA A 308 -24.31 0.19 -7.01
C ALA A 308 -25.64 -0.17 -6.35
N GLU A 309 -26.23 -1.33 -6.69
CA GLU A 309 -27.47 -1.85 -6.09
C GLU A 309 -27.43 -1.94 -4.55
N ARG A 310 -26.24 -2.14 -3.98
CA ARG A 310 -26.05 -2.30 -2.52
C ARG A 310 -25.54 -1.03 -1.84
N HIS A 311 -25.34 0.07 -2.58
CA HIS A 311 -24.70 1.29 -2.07
C HIS A 311 -23.33 1.00 -1.44
N TRP A 312 -22.50 0.18 -2.10
CA TRP A 312 -21.17 -0.19 -1.63
C TRP A 312 -20.07 0.55 -2.40
N SER A 313 -18.89 0.65 -1.77
CA SER A 313 -17.72 1.32 -2.35
C SER A 313 -18.06 2.77 -2.71
N VAL A 314 -17.68 3.24 -3.90
CA VAL A 314 -17.93 4.61 -4.38
C VAL A 314 -19.41 4.98 -4.43
N TYR A 315 -20.31 3.98 -4.51
CA TYR A 315 -21.76 4.19 -4.52
C TYR A 315 -22.38 4.35 -3.13
N ALA A 316 -21.59 4.23 -2.06
CA ALA A 316 -22.01 4.57 -0.71
C ALA A 316 -22.17 6.08 -0.51
N ASP A 317 -21.45 6.88 -1.30
CA ASP A 317 -21.53 8.33 -1.30
C ASP A 317 -22.65 8.83 -2.24
N PRO A 318 -23.20 10.04 -2.03
CA PRO A 318 -24.32 10.55 -2.83
C PRO A 318 -23.97 10.88 -4.29
N GLN A 319 -22.70 11.15 -4.60
CA GLN A 319 -22.30 11.77 -5.87
C GLN A 319 -22.60 10.93 -7.11
N PRO A 320 -22.34 9.60 -7.15
CA PRO A 320 -22.73 8.77 -8.29
C PRO A 320 -24.23 8.85 -8.62
N TRP A 321 -25.07 9.13 -7.62
CA TRP A 321 -26.52 9.20 -7.76
C TRP A 321 -27.02 10.54 -8.30
N TRP A 322 -26.13 11.52 -8.48
CA TRP A 322 -26.46 12.77 -9.16
C TRP A 322 -26.69 12.56 -10.65
N LEU A 323 -26.07 11.54 -11.25
CA LEU A 323 -26.22 11.24 -12.67
C LEU A 323 -27.68 10.95 -13.03
N GLY A 324 -28.14 11.58 -14.12
CA GLY A 324 -29.52 11.45 -14.62
C GLY A 324 -30.55 12.29 -13.87
N GLN A 325 -30.18 12.97 -12.78
CA GLN A 325 -31.08 13.86 -12.05
C GLN A 325 -31.06 15.29 -12.62
N PRO A 326 -32.15 16.05 -12.49
CA PRO A 326 -32.14 17.49 -12.78
C PRO A 326 -31.23 18.24 -11.80
N ALA A 327 -30.31 19.05 -12.32
CA ALA A 327 -29.36 19.81 -11.50
C ALA A 327 -30.06 20.74 -10.50
N ARG A 328 -31.21 21.31 -10.88
CA ARG A 328 -32.03 22.17 -10.02
C ARG A 328 -32.64 21.48 -8.80
N ASP A 329 -32.80 20.15 -8.86
CA ASP A 329 -33.35 19.35 -7.76
C ASP A 329 -32.26 18.98 -6.75
N LEU A 330 -31.00 19.01 -7.19
CA LEU A 330 -29.81 18.69 -6.40
C LEU A 330 -29.12 19.92 -5.82
N PHE A 331 -29.12 21.04 -6.58
CA PHE A 331 -28.28 22.18 -6.30
C PHE A 331 -28.97 23.52 -6.51
N ARG A 332 -28.58 24.49 -5.68
CA ARG A 332 -28.85 25.91 -5.91
C ARG A 332 -27.79 26.49 -6.85
N VAL A 333 -28.21 27.13 -7.94
CA VAL A 333 -27.29 27.82 -8.85
C VAL A 333 -26.90 29.16 -8.23
N GLU A 334 -25.61 29.34 -7.98
CA GLU A 334 -25.01 30.58 -7.49
C GLU A 334 -24.51 31.45 -8.64
N THR A 335 -24.23 32.71 -8.32
CA THR A 335 -23.70 33.67 -9.29
C THR A 335 -22.33 33.24 -9.80
N PRO A 336 -22.00 33.42 -11.10
CA PRO A 336 -20.73 32.97 -11.68
C PRO A 336 -19.48 33.58 -11.02
N ASP A 337 -19.61 34.70 -10.30
CA ASP A 337 -18.51 35.33 -9.57
C ASP A 337 -18.10 34.55 -8.31
N ARG A 338 -18.94 33.64 -7.80
CA ARG A 338 -18.67 32.78 -6.65
C ARG A 338 -17.48 31.85 -6.92
N CYS A 339 -17.38 31.27 -8.11
CA CYS A 339 -16.27 30.41 -8.47
C CYS A 339 -15.37 31.06 -9.54
N ASN A 340 -14.23 30.45 -9.77
CA ASN A 340 -13.43 30.65 -10.97
C ASN A 340 -13.17 29.27 -11.57
N GLY A 341 -13.11 29.17 -12.88
CA GLY A 341 -12.72 27.92 -13.52
C GLY A 341 -13.14 27.86 -14.96
N SER A 342 -12.68 26.83 -15.64
CA SER A 342 -12.94 26.63 -17.05
C SER A 342 -13.07 25.16 -17.39
N LEU A 343 -13.95 24.84 -18.34
CA LEU A 343 -13.89 23.64 -19.15
C LEU A 343 -12.93 23.90 -20.32
N ASP A 344 -11.78 23.21 -20.31
CA ASP A 344 -10.67 23.46 -21.22
C ASP A 344 -10.60 22.41 -22.34
N LEU A 345 -10.87 21.15 -22.04
CA LEU A 345 -10.80 20.04 -22.99
C LEU A 345 -12.10 19.26 -23.02
N VAL A 346 -12.52 18.94 -24.25
CA VAL A 346 -13.56 17.98 -24.55
C VAL A 346 -13.03 17.10 -25.67
N SER A 347 -12.88 15.80 -25.42
CA SER A 347 -12.24 14.87 -26.36
C SER A 347 -12.90 13.50 -26.31
N ASP A 348 -12.97 12.82 -27.45
CA ASP A 348 -13.31 11.40 -27.53
C ASP A 348 -12.07 10.50 -27.31
N LEU A 349 -10.89 11.10 -27.06
CA LEU A 349 -9.59 10.42 -26.96
C LEU A 349 -9.27 9.54 -28.19
N GLY A 350 -9.96 9.73 -29.32
CA GLY A 350 -9.89 8.87 -30.50
C GLY A 350 -10.44 7.45 -30.30
N ARG A 351 -11.02 7.14 -29.13
CA ARG A 351 -11.44 5.77 -28.75
C ARG A 351 -12.79 5.68 -28.06
N LEU A 352 -13.35 6.79 -27.58
CA LEU A 352 -14.63 6.87 -26.90
C LEU A 352 -15.75 7.09 -27.93
N LYS A 353 -16.45 6.03 -28.34
CA LYS A 353 -17.50 6.12 -29.36
C LYS A 353 -18.75 6.82 -28.82
N GLY A 354 -18.92 8.11 -29.14
CA GLY A 354 -20.07 8.91 -28.72
C GLY A 354 -20.07 9.29 -27.23
N GLN A 355 -18.98 8.98 -26.52
CA GLN A 355 -18.73 9.34 -25.12
C GLN A 355 -17.57 10.33 -25.10
N SER A 356 -17.38 11.02 -23.99
CA SER A 356 -16.34 12.05 -23.96
C SER A 356 -15.62 12.15 -22.63
N TYR A 357 -14.33 12.39 -22.75
CA TYR A 357 -13.45 12.80 -21.69
C TYR A 357 -13.41 14.32 -21.64
N VAL A 358 -13.46 14.86 -20.43
CA VAL A 358 -13.47 16.30 -20.18
C VAL A 358 -12.42 16.68 -19.14
N GLU A 359 -11.79 17.83 -19.33
CA GLU A 359 -10.85 18.40 -18.36
C GLU A 359 -11.04 19.91 -18.21
N GLY A 360 -10.60 20.42 -17.06
CA GLY A 360 -10.63 21.83 -16.77
C GLY A 360 -9.96 22.15 -15.44
N TRP A 361 -10.38 23.27 -14.85
CA TRP A 361 -10.03 23.63 -13.48
C TRP A 361 -11.20 24.36 -12.81
N ALA A 362 -11.24 24.31 -11.48
CA ALA A 362 -12.30 24.93 -10.68
C ALA A 362 -11.75 25.40 -9.32
N TRP A 363 -12.25 26.54 -8.86
CA TRP A 363 -11.82 27.20 -7.64
C TRP A 363 -12.99 27.88 -6.93
N ASP A 364 -13.24 27.49 -5.69
CA ASP A 364 -14.20 28.12 -4.79
C ASP A 364 -13.51 29.31 -4.09
N LYS A 365 -13.74 30.55 -4.55
CA LYS A 365 -13.13 31.77 -4.00
C LYS A 365 -13.33 32.04 -2.50
N ASN A 366 -14.46 31.68 -1.90
CA ASN A 366 -14.85 31.96 -0.51
C ASN A 366 -14.29 30.86 0.39
N ALA A 367 -14.40 29.60 -0.05
CA ALA A 367 -13.82 28.50 0.69
C ALA A 367 -12.29 28.47 0.57
N GLY A 368 -11.74 29.07 -0.49
CA GLY A 368 -10.30 29.19 -0.70
C GLY A 368 -9.65 27.85 -1.06
N HIS A 369 -10.39 26.95 -1.72
CA HIS A 369 -9.89 25.67 -2.19
C HIS A 369 -10.54 25.25 -3.52
N PRO A 370 -10.00 24.25 -4.24
CA PRO A 370 -10.64 23.70 -5.42
C PRO A 370 -11.96 23.00 -5.07
N SER A 371 -12.95 23.11 -5.94
CA SER A 371 -14.17 22.29 -5.82
C SER A 371 -13.83 20.81 -5.96
N ASP A 372 -14.25 19.96 -5.03
CA ASP A 372 -13.95 18.52 -5.11
C ASP A 372 -14.60 17.87 -6.33
N TRP A 373 -15.81 18.30 -6.67
CA TRP A 373 -16.62 17.77 -7.75
C TRP A 373 -17.03 18.86 -8.75
N VAL A 374 -17.15 18.43 -10.00
CA VAL A 374 -17.72 19.22 -11.09
C VAL A 374 -18.80 18.37 -11.75
N VAL A 375 -19.96 18.97 -11.99
CA VAL A 375 -21.07 18.32 -12.69
C VAL A 375 -21.21 18.87 -14.10
N LEU A 376 -21.48 17.99 -15.06
CA LEU A 376 -21.65 18.31 -16.46
C LEU A 376 -23.14 18.21 -16.78
N VAL A 377 -23.75 19.34 -17.13
CA VAL A 377 -25.21 19.49 -17.25
C VAL A 377 -25.57 19.73 -18.71
N ASP A 378 -26.52 18.97 -19.25
CA ASP A 378 -27.00 19.15 -20.62
C ASP A 378 -27.98 20.33 -20.75
N GLY A 379 -28.36 20.67 -21.99
CA GLY A 379 -29.32 21.75 -22.26
C GLY A 379 -30.73 21.53 -21.67
N ALA A 380 -31.05 20.33 -21.19
CA ALA A 380 -32.29 20.04 -20.48
C ALA A 380 -32.14 20.22 -18.95
N GLY A 381 -30.96 20.61 -18.47
CA GLY A 381 -30.67 20.76 -17.05
C GLY A 381 -30.39 19.44 -16.33
N ILE A 382 -30.11 18.35 -17.06
CA ILE A 382 -29.84 17.03 -16.47
C ILE A 382 -28.34 16.83 -16.30
N VAL A 383 -27.92 16.28 -15.16
CA VAL A 383 -26.52 15.89 -14.92
C VAL A 383 -26.19 14.67 -15.79
N ARG A 384 -25.29 14.84 -16.77
CA ARG A 384 -24.84 13.80 -17.72
C ARG A 384 -23.41 13.32 -17.49
N GLY A 385 -22.68 14.01 -16.64
CA GLY A 385 -21.31 13.65 -16.32
C GLY A 385 -20.90 14.16 -14.95
N LEU A 386 -19.93 13.45 -14.38
CA LEU A 386 -19.23 13.81 -13.16
C LEU A 386 -17.73 13.89 -13.45
N ALA A 387 -17.13 14.91 -12.86
CA ALA A 387 -15.72 15.17 -12.87
C ALA A 387 -15.23 15.44 -11.44
N ARG A 388 -13.95 15.17 -11.20
CA ARG A 388 -13.32 15.35 -9.89
C ARG A 388 -12.02 16.13 -10.03
N SER A 389 -11.78 17.02 -9.07
CA SER A 389 -10.52 17.76 -8.95
C SER A 389 -9.38 16.92 -8.39
N GLY A 390 -8.16 17.43 -8.55
CA GLY A 390 -6.92 16.81 -8.08
C GLY A 390 -5.82 16.76 -9.12
N LEU A 391 -6.06 17.30 -10.33
CA LEU A 391 -5.02 17.46 -11.35
C LEU A 391 -4.19 18.72 -11.10
N LYS A 392 -2.87 18.59 -11.22
CA LYS A 392 -1.96 19.74 -11.11
C LYS A 392 -2.12 20.64 -12.33
N ARG A 393 -2.28 21.93 -12.08
CA ARG A 393 -2.37 22.98 -13.10
C ARG A 393 -1.39 24.11 -12.79
N PRO A 394 -0.08 23.93 -13.05
CA PRO A 394 0.93 24.92 -12.69
C PRO A 394 0.74 26.29 -13.35
N ASP A 395 0.03 26.35 -14.48
CA ASP A 395 -0.43 27.59 -15.10
C ASP A 395 -1.47 28.32 -14.24
N VAL A 396 -2.49 27.61 -13.73
CA VAL A 396 -3.53 28.15 -12.84
C VAL A 396 -2.95 28.52 -11.48
N GLU A 397 -2.10 27.67 -10.90
CA GLU A 397 -1.45 27.91 -9.60
C GLU A 397 -0.51 29.14 -9.62
N ARG A 398 0.07 29.46 -10.79
CA ARG A 398 0.84 30.70 -10.99
C ARG A 398 -0.05 31.93 -11.15
N ALA A 399 -1.20 31.79 -11.81
CA ALA A 399 -2.14 32.88 -12.03
C ALA A 399 -2.97 33.21 -10.78
N ILE A 400 -3.27 32.21 -9.94
CA ILE A 400 -4.04 32.32 -8.71
C ILE A 400 -3.15 31.85 -7.57
N SER A 401 -2.46 32.79 -6.91
CA SER A 401 -1.53 32.46 -5.82
C SER A 401 -2.17 31.69 -4.67
N ALA A 402 -3.46 31.90 -4.42
CA ALA A 402 -4.23 31.16 -3.42
C ALA A 402 -4.42 29.67 -3.78
N ALA A 403 -4.31 29.30 -5.05
CA ALA A 403 -4.40 27.92 -5.53
C ALA A 403 -3.05 27.19 -5.54
N ALA A 404 -1.96 27.83 -5.13
CA ALA A 404 -0.63 27.21 -5.17
C ALA A 404 -0.58 25.91 -4.37
N GLY A 405 -0.20 24.81 -5.03
CA GLY A 405 -0.10 23.49 -4.42
C GLY A 405 -1.45 22.80 -4.15
N SER A 406 -2.57 23.36 -4.58
CA SER A 406 -3.91 22.80 -4.34
C SER A 406 -4.39 21.84 -5.41
N ALA A 407 -3.69 21.73 -6.55
CA ALA A 407 -4.11 20.94 -7.72
C ALA A 407 -5.55 21.25 -8.19
N PRO A 408 -5.82 22.49 -8.66
CA PRO A 408 -7.17 22.96 -8.98
C PRO A 408 -7.76 22.37 -10.26
N GLY A 409 -7.01 21.57 -11.01
CA GLY A 409 -7.48 20.92 -12.22
C GLY A 409 -8.41 19.75 -11.91
N TRP A 410 -9.36 19.49 -12.82
CA TRP A 410 -10.28 18.37 -12.76
C TRP A 410 -10.35 17.63 -14.08
N HIS A 411 -10.73 16.36 -14.01
CA HIS A 411 -11.13 15.56 -15.16
C HIS A 411 -12.42 14.80 -14.89
N GLY A 412 -13.05 14.32 -15.96
CA GLY A 412 -14.22 13.45 -15.85
C GLY A 412 -14.69 12.93 -17.18
N TYR A 413 -15.91 12.41 -17.16
CA TYR A 413 -16.51 11.78 -18.31
C TYR A 413 -17.96 12.22 -18.48
N VAL A 414 -18.43 12.19 -19.73
CA VAL A 414 -19.84 12.36 -20.10
C VAL A 414 -20.24 11.17 -20.95
N ALA A 415 -21.36 10.54 -20.60
CA ALA A 415 -21.88 9.38 -21.32
C ALA A 415 -22.60 9.78 -22.63
N ALA A 416 -22.57 8.87 -23.59
CA ALA A 416 -23.37 8.91 -24.82
C ALA A 416 -24.88 8.84 -24.50
N PRO A 417 -25.78 9.36 -25.37
CA PRO A 417 -25.52 10.00 -26.66
C PRO A 417 -25.61 11.53 -26.59
N ALA A 418 -25.33 12.14 -25.43
CA ALA A 418 -25.52 13.58 -25.27
C ALA A 418 -24.55 14.34 -26.21
N PRO A 419 -25.07 15.18 -27.13
CA PRO A 419 -24.20 16.11 -27.83
C PRO A 419 -23.55 17.01 -26.77
N LEU A 420 -22.22 17.06 -26.75
CA LEU A 420 -21.47 18.04 -25.95
C LEU A 420 -21.74 19.50 -26.37
N ALA A 421 -22.42 19.68 -27.50
CA ALA A 421 -23.00 20.93 -27.92
C ALA A 421 -24.15 21.28 -26.96
N GLY A 422 -23.88 22.24 -26.07
CA GLY A 422 -24.83 22.64 -25.02
C GLY A 422 -24.61 22.01 -23.64
N THR A 423 -23.53 21.22 -23.45
CA THR A 423 -23.13 20.83 -22.09
C THR A 423 -22.36 21.96 -21.42
N GLU A 424 -22.79 22.30 -20.20
CA GLU A 424 -22.16 23.28 -19.34
C GLU A 424 -21.50 22.58 -18.15
N ALA A 425 -20.37 23.11 -17.69
CA ALA A 425 -19.67 22.59 -16.53
C ALA A 425 -19.97 23.48 -15.32
N TYR A 426 -20.28 22.86 -14.18
CA TYR A 426 -20.55 23.56 -12.94
C TYR A 426 -19.69 23.00 -11.82
N ALA A 427 -18.99 23.89 -11.11
CA ALA A 427 -18.28 23.54 -9.88
C ALA A 427 -19.27 23.35 -8.73
N VAL A 428 -19.19 22.23 -8.03
CA VAL A 428 -19.90 22.02 -6.77
C VAL A 428 -19.14 22.76 -5.67
N LEU A 429 -19.83 23.68 -4.98
CA LEU A 429 -19.23 24.52 -3.97
C LEU A 429 -19.03 23.77 -2.65
N ALA A 430 -18.25 24.34 -1.73
CA ALA A 430 -17.89 23.69 -0.48
C ALA A 430 -19.08 23.33 0.43
N ASP A 431 -20.23 23.96 0.23
CA ASP A 431 -21.48 23.62 0.94
C ASP A 431 -22.15 22.32 0.44
N GLY A 432 -21.65 21.74 -0.65
CA GLY A 432 -22.17 20.51 -1.26
C GLY A 432 -23.58 20.60 -1.84
N SER A 433 -24.19 21.78 -1.82
CA SER A 433 -25.61 22.01 -2.18
C SER A 433 -25.80 23.19 -3.13
N SER A 434 -24.72 23.91 -3.43
CA SER A 434 -24.71 24.98 -4.41
C SER A 434 -23.73 24.68 -5.54
N ILE A 435 -24.05 25.15 -6.74
CA ILE A 435 -23.20 25.03 -7.92
C ILE A 435 -22.94 26.38 -8.57
N CYS A 436 -21.77 26.54 -9.17
CA CYS A 436 -21.39 27.75 -9.88
C CYS A 436 -20.86 27.41 -11.28
N GLN A 437 -21.33 28.15 -12.28
CA GLN A 437 -21.02 27.88 -13.68
C GLN A 437 -19.55 28.20 -14.01
N LEU A 438 -18.90 27.27 -14.69
CA LEU A 438 -17.54 27.43 -15.20
C LEU A 438 -17.55 28.02 -16.61
N THR A 439 -16.54 28.81 -16.95
CA THR A 439 -16.41 29.33 -18.32
C THR A 439 -16.06 28.21 -19.29
N ARG A 440 -16.36 28.40 -20.58
CA ARG A 440 -15.91 27.49 -21.64
C ARG A 440 -14.83 28.19 -22.45
N ASN A 441 -13.59 27.73 -22.32
CA ASN A 441 -12.54 28.16 -23.25
C ASN A 441 -12.76 27.43 -24.60
N ALA A 442 -12.54 28.14 -25.71
CA ALA A 442 -12.60 27.51 -27.02
C ALA A 442 -11.55 26.38 -27.09
N PRO A 443 -11.85 25.23 -27.73
CA PRO A 443 -10.91 24.11 -27.80
C PRO A 443 -9.59 24.58 -28.45
N PRO A 444 -8.42 24.14 -27.93
CA PRO A 444 -7.16 24.40 -28.61
C PRO A 444 -7.25 23.85 -30.04
N LYS A 445 -6.83 24.65 -31.04
CA LYS A 445 -6.82 24.20 -32.43
C LYS A 445 -5.92 22.97 -32.53
N ALA A 446 -6.42 21.91 -33.16
CA ALA A 446 -5.62 20.73 -33.48
C ALA A 446 -4.38 21.17 -34.29
N GLY A 447 -3.21 21.18 -33.66
CA GLY A 447 -1.97 21.66 -34.27
C GLY A 447 -0.96 22.24 -33.29
N ASP A 448 -1.38 22.73 -32.12
CA ASP A 448 -0.44 23.20 -31.10
C ASP A 448 0.04 22.01 -30.25
N GLY A 449 1.06 21.34 -30.78
CA GLY A 449 1.75 20.23 -30.11
C GLY A 449 2.24 20.65 -28.72
N VAL A 450 1.73 19.97 -27.70
CA VAL A 450 2.27 20.03 -26.35
C VAL A 450 3.36 18.96 -26.24
N HIS A 451 4.59 19.44 -25.99
CA HIS A 451 5.78 18.63 -25.68
C HIS A 451 5.74 18.04 -24.28
#